data_AF-A0A935YYP0-F1
#
_entry.id   AF-A0A935YYP0-F1
#
_cell.length_a   1.000
_cell.length_b   1.000
_cell.length_c   1.000
_cell.angle_alpha   90.00
_cell.angle_beta   90.00
_cell.angle_gamma   90.00
#
_symmetry.space_group_name_H-M   'P 1'
#
loop_
_entity.id
_entity.type
_entity.pdbx_description
1 polymer ?
#
loop_
_entity_poly.entity_id
_entity_poly.type
_entity_poly.pdbx_seq_one_letter_code
_entity_poly.pdbx_strand_id
1 'polypeptide(L)'
;MRFFDRALGFAPLGVLVGVVALGATHRAQVFPIAALGALVFLGVAALAEVRLRRLMPESTHGRMAPWRHPSGSVLARPLDFVASSRVISSWLEPLPIAVMESDIEDVVYVNYLLEAEKLEPFVPYGLALDRIGPGGKYALFSFLTYRHGHFGFRFLGPLRKLMPSPIQTNWRIHVKDPRTGTAGIYFVTNAIDYAMPALAARLFTEGMPMHVFARSSIVRDPTTGRIVLDFDPGAGTAPDAKASLVPCEAPELAGRWQETFGDYRGFLEYTIPQNRAMSGQPWHERVTRHEIELPVDLDKVEPLSGEVESRAGAAIVGSERPACFRVAGLHFVFSAELHDPVR
;
A
#
# COMPACT_ATOMS: atom_id res chain seq x y z
N MET A 1 -8.16 -25.81 4.22
CA MET A 1 -6.99 -24.98 4.55
C MET A 1 -6.25 -25.40 5.81
N ARG A 2 -6.93 -25.77 6.91
CA ARG A 2 -6.29 -26.25 8.16
C ARG A 2 -5.26 -27.40 8.03
N PHE A 3 -5.29 -28.17 6.95
CA PHE A 3 -4.32 -29.25 6.68
C PHE A 3 -3.04 -28.77 5.98
N PHE A 4 -3.09 -27.67 5.22
CA PHE A 4 -1.93 -27.07 4.55
C PHE A 4 -1.14 -26.15 5.48
N ASP A 5 -1.80 -25.47 6.43
CA ASP A 5 -1.14 -24.62 7.44
C ASP A 5 -0.19 -25.40 8.35
N ARG A 6 -0.42 -26.70 8.55
CA ARG A 6 0.45 -27.56 9.37
C ARG A 6 1.56 -28.25 8.58
N ALA A 7 1.39 -28.46 7.28
CA ALA A 7 2.32 -29.27 6.49
C ALA A 7 3.60 -28.49 6.08
N LEU A 8 3.49 -27.17 5.87
CA LEU A 8 4.65 -26.33 5.48
C LEU A 8 5.45 -25.79 6.67
N GLY A 9 4.88 -25.78 7.89
CA GLY A 9 5.52 -25.20 9.08
C GLY A 9 6.65 -26.03 9.70
N PHE A 10 6.79 -27.32 9.35
CA PHE A 10 7.79 -28.20 9.99
C PHE A 10 8.60 -29.09 9.04
N ALA A 11 8.21 -29.20 7.76
CA ALA A 11 8.93 -30.04 6.80
C ALA A 11 10.37 -29.57 6.45
N PRO A 12 10.70 -28.26 6.36
CA PRO A 12 12.05 -27.86 5.94
C PRO A 12 13.11 -28.05 7.03
N LEU A 13 12.74 -27.93 8.31
CA LEU A 13 13.68 -28.10 9.42
C LEU A 13 14.10 -29.56 9.60
N GLY A 14 13.18 -30.51 9.41
CA GLY A 14 13.47 -31.94 9.52
C GLY A 14 14.44 -32.44 8.44
N VAL A 15 14.36 -31.90 7.23
CA VAL A 15 15.27 -32.24 6.12
C VAL A 15 16.67 -31.63 6.37
N LEU A 16 16.75 -30.39 6.86
CA LEU A 16 18.03 -29.73 7.14
C LEU A 16 18.78 -30.40 8.31
N VAL A 17 18.07 -30.78 9.38
CA VAL A 17 18.65 -31.46 10.55
C VAL A 17 19.08 -32.89 10.20
N GLY A 18 18.33 -33.59 9.36
CA GLY A 18 18.70 -34.94 8.87
C GLY A 18 19.99 -34.94 8.04
N VAL A 19 20.18 -33.92 7.19
CA VAL A 19 21.39 -33.80 6.34
C VAL A 19 22.64 -33.47 7.16
N VAL A 20 22.51 -32.70 8.24
CA VAL A 20 23.65 -32.39 9.14
C VAL A 20 24.07 -33.61 9.97
N ALA A 21 23.13 -34.44 10.42
CA ALA A 21 23.43 -35.66 11.18
C ALA A 21 24.10 -36.76 10.32
N LEU A 22 23.77 -36.86 9.03
CA LEU A 22 24.39 -37.79 8.07
C LEU A 22 25.75 -37.30 7.53
N GLY A 23 26.07 -36.01 7.70
CA GLY A 23 27.30 -35.38 7.23
C GLY A 23 28.59 -35.83 7.93
N ALA A 24 28.49 -36.47 9.09
CA ALA A 24 29.66 -36.84 9.90
C ALA A 24 30.41 -38.08 9.40
N THR A 25 29.80 -38.91 8.54
CA THR A 25 30.39 -40.22 8.14
C THR A 25 30.54 -40.44 6.63
N HIS A 26 29.83 -39.73 5.74
CA HIS A 26 29.90 -39.96 4.29
C HIS A 26 29.82 -38.68 3.43
N ARG A 27 30.89 -37.86 3.42
CA ARG A 27 30.96 -36.60 2.63
C ARG A 27 30.60 -36.75 1.13
N ALA A 28 30.90 -37.90 0.52
CA ALA A 28 30.66 -38.13 -0.92
C ALA A 28 29.16 -38.34 -1.29
N GLN A 29 28.32 -38.75 -0.34
CA GLN A 29 26.88 -38.99 -0.57
C GLN A 29 25.98 -37.84 -0.09
N VAL A 30 26.50 -36.97 0.76
CA VAL A 30 25.77 -35.81 1.32
C VAL A 30 25.41 -34.80 0.24
N PHE A 31 26.31 -34.55 -0.73
CA PHE A 31 26.07 -33.55 -1.77
C PHE A 31 24.94 -33.97 -2.76
N PRO A 32 24.93 -35.20 -3.30
CA PRO A 32 23.81 -35.67 -4.14
C PRO A 32 22.47 -35.69 -3.39
N ILE A 33 22.45 -36.10 -2.12
CA ILE A 33 21.22 -36.14 -1.30
C ILE A 33 20.70 -34.73 -1.04
N ALA A 34 21.58 -33.79 -0.68
CA ALA A 34 21.21 -32.39 -0.48
C ALA A 34 20.72 -31.74 -1.78
N ALA A 35 21.36 -32.03 -2.91
CA ALA A 35 20.95 -31.55 -4.22
C ALA A 35 19.57 -32.10 -4.62
N LEU A 36 19.33 -33.41 -4.42
CA LEU A 36 18.02 -34.02 -4.65
C LEU A 36 16.95 -33.41 -3.74
N GLY A 37 17.26 -33.22 -2.45
CA GLY A 37 16.36 -32.57 -1.50
C GLY A 37 16.00 -31.14 -1.91
N ALA A 38 16.98 -30.36 -2.37
CA ALA A 38 16.76 -29.02 -2.89
C ALA A 38 15.88 -29.04 -4.17
N LEU A 39 16.11 -29.96 -5.10
CA LEU A 39 15.29 -30.10 -6.31
C LEU A 39 13.85 -30.49 -5.99
N VAL A 40 13.64 -31.44 -5.08
CA VAL A 40 12.30 -31.82 -4.61
C VAL A 40 11.61 -30.64 -3.94
N PHE A 41 12.31 -29.92 -3.06
CA PHE A 41 11.78 -28.72 -2.40
C PHE A 41 11.37 -27.65 -3.43
N LEU A 42 12.22 -27.35 -4.40
CA LEU A 42 11.92 -26.38 -5.46
C LEU A 42 10.74 -26.85 -6.33
N GLY A 43 10.65 -28.14 -6.63
CA GLY A 43 9.51 -28.72 -7.36
C GLY A 43 8.19 -28.56 -6.61
N VAL A 44 8.18 -28.87 -5.30
CA VAL A 44 7.01 -28.67 -4.44
C VAL A 44 6.64 -27.20 -4.32
N ALA A 45 7.63 -26.31 -4.13
CA ALA A 45 7.40 -24.87 -4.07
C ALA A 45 6.81 -24.32 -5.38
N ALA A 46 7.30 -24.77 -6.53
CA ALA A 46 6.76 -24.38 -7.84
C ALA A 46 5.30 -24.85 -8.03
N LEU A 47 4.97 -26.09 -7.65
CA LEU A 47 3.60 -26.60 -7.69
C LEU A 47 2.68 -25.82 -6.73
N ALA A 48 3.17 -25.51 -5.52
CA ALA A 48 2.45 -24.70 -4.55
C ALA A 48 2.19 -23.28 -5.09
N GLU A 49 3.18 -22.64 -5.71
CA GLU A 49 3.05 -21.33 -6.34
C GLU A 49 1.97 -21.34 -7.43
N VAL A 50 1.96 -22.35 -8.33
CA VAL A 50 0.93 -22.50 -9.36
C VAL A 50 -0.46 -22.65 -8.73
N ARG A 51 -0.59 -23.44 -7.66
CA ARG A 51 -1.86 -23.64 -6.98
C ARG A 51 -2.32 -22.36 -6.28
N LEU A 52 -1.44 -21.69 -5.56
CA LEU A 52 -1.73 -20.46 -4.82
C LEU A 52 -2.08 -19.31 -5.75
N ARG A 53 -1.44 -19.18 -6.92
CA ARG A 53 -1.83 -18.19 -7.94
C ARG A 53 -3.25 -18.38 -8.48
N ARG A 54 -3.77 -19.61 -8.48
CA ARG A 54 -5.17 -19.87 -8.83
C ARG A 54 -6.14 -19.50 -7.71
N LEU A 55 -5.70 -19.60 -6.45
CA LEU A 55 -6.50 -19.23 -5.28
C LEU A 55 -6.45 -17.73 -4.99
N MET A 56 -5.32 -17.10 -5.31
CA MET A 56 -5.02 -15.68 -5.14
C MET A 56 -4.61 -15.09 -6.49
N PRO A 57 -5.59 -14.95 -7.41
CA PRO A 57 -5.33 -14.44 -8.75
C PRO A 57 -4.77 -13.02 -8.71
N GLU A 58 -4.03 -12.66 -9.75
CA GLU A 58 -3.61 -11.28 -9.95
C GLU A 58 -4.83 -10.38 -10.14
N SER A 59 -4.75 -9.19 -9.56
CA SER A 59 -5.74 -8.13 -9.68
C SER A 59 -5.12 -6.94 -10.41
N THR A 60 -5.94 -6.04 -10.94
CA THR A 60 -5.46 -4.81 -11.56
C THR A 60 -4.91 -3.82 -10.53
N HIS A 61 -5.44 -3.86 -9.31
CA HIS A 61 -5.11 -3.00 -8.19
C HIS A 61 -5.05 -3.80 -6.88
N GLY A 62 -4.56 -3.18 -5.81
CA GLY A 62 -4.53 -3.80 -4.49
C GLY A 62 -3.45 -4.85 -4.30
N ARG A 63 -3.57 -5.58 -3.19
CA ARG A 63 -2.54 -6.48 -2.64
C ARG A 63 -1.98 -7.49 -3.66
N MET A 64 -2.79 -7.97 -4.58
CA MET A 64 -2.42 -8.97 -5.58
C MET A 64 -2.00 -8.37 -6.93
N ALA A 65 -1.95 -7.03 -7.05
CA ALA A 65 -1.48 -6.34 -8.24
C ALA A 65 -0.05 -6.74 -8.62
N PRO A 66 0.26 -6.82 -9.93
CA PRO A 66 1.59 -7.19 -10.38
C PRO A 66 2.62 -6.17 -9.89
N TRP A 67 3.81 -6.67 -9.55
CA TRP A 67 4.93 -5.83 -9.17
C TRP A 67 6.05 -5.98 -10.18
N ARG A 68 6.59 -4.85 -10.65
CA ARG A 68 7.80 -4.80 -11.46
C ARG A 68 8.74 -3.74 -10.96
N HIS A 69 10.01 -4.11 -10.87
CA HIS A 69 11.09 -3.22 -10.51
C HIS A 69 11.29 -2.13 -11.60
N PRO A 70 11.54 -0.87 -11.21
CA PRO A 70 11.64 0.27 -12.13
C PRO A 70 12.76 0.17 -13.17
N SER A 71 13.84 -0.57 -12.88
CA SER A 71 14.97 -0.70 -13.81
C SER A 71 14.65 -1.51 -15.07
N GLY A 72 13.65 -2.40 -15.03
CA GLY A 72 13.37 -3.36 -16.11
C GLY A 72 14.52 -4.33 -16.42
N SER A 73 15.59 -4.33 -15.63
CA SER A 73 16.80 -5.11 -15.91
C SER A 73 16.61 -6.58 -15.53
N VAL A 74 17.30 -7.48 -16.24
CA VAL A 74 17.27 -8.92 -15.92
C VAL A 74 17.78 -9.22 -14.50
N LEU A 75 18.64 -8.36 -13.96
CA LEU A 75 19.16 -8.44 -12.59
C LEU A 75 18.09 -8.15 -11.53
N ALA A 76 16.99 -7.47 -11.89
CA ALA A 76 15.89 -7.16 -10.98
C ALA A 76 14.81 -8.26 -10.93
N ARG A 77 14.84 -9.24 -11.85
CA ARG A 77 13.89 -10.37 -11.88
C ARG A 77 13.78 -11.15 -10.57
N PRO A 78 14.86 -11.37 -9.80
CA PRO A 78 14.74 -12.00 -8.49
C PRO A 78 13.82 -11.20 -7.55
N LEU A 79 13.89 -9.86 -7.58
CA LEU A 79 12.99 -9.03 -6.77
C LEU A 79 11.55 -9.14 -7.27
N ASP A 80 11.34 -9.14 -8.60
CA ASP A 80 10.01 -9.32 -9.18
C ASP A 80 9.38 -10.64 -8.76
N PHE A 81 10.18 -11.72 -8.79
CA PHE A 81 9.78 -13.05 -8.37
C PHE A 81 9.40 -13.07 -6.90
N VAL A 82 10.24 -12.52 -6.01
CA VAL A 82 9.98 -12.49 -4.57
C VAL A 82 8.74 -11.66 -4.26
N ALA A 83 8.63 -10.45 -4.82
CA ALA A 83 7.51 -9.53 -4.60
C ALA A 83 6.16 -10.07 -5.07
N SER A 84 6.20 -11.00 -6.04
CA SER A 84 5.01 -11.62 -6.64
C SER A 84 4.76 -13.04 -6.17
N SER A 85 5.66 -13.65 -5.38
CA SER A 85 5.53 -15.04 -4.94
C SER A 85 4.42 -15.17 -3.90
N ARG A 86 3.45 -16.02 -4.21
CA ARG A 86 2.38 -16.40 -3.30
C ARG A 86 2.87 -17.32 -2.19
N VAL A 87 3.83 -18.21 -2.50
CA VAL A 87 4.44 -19.09 -1.48
C VAL A 87 5.16 -18.27 -0.41
N ILE A 88 6.04 -17.35 -0.82
CA ILE A 88 6.79 -16.51 0.13
C ILE A 88 5.83 -15.65 0.95
N SER A 89 4.87 -15.01 0.28
CA SER A 89 3.83 -14.22 0.94
C SER A 89 3.07 -15.03 1.99
N SER A 90 2.54 -16.20 1.65
CA SER A 90 1.78 -17.04 2.59
C SER A 90 2.63 -17.58 3.74
N TRP A 91 3.95 -17.71 3.57
CA TRP A 91 4.86 -18.09 4.66
C TRP A 91 5.12 -16.94 5.63
N LEU A 92 5.13 -15.70 5.14
CA LEU A 92 5.40 -14.51 5.95
C LEU A 92 4.12 -13.93 6.58
N GLU A 93 2.96 -14.19 5.99
CA GLU A 93 1.65 -13.71 6.45
C GLU A 93 1.37 -13.95 7.96
N PRO A 94 1.76 -15.08 8.58
CA PRO A 94 1.48 -15.30 10.01
C PRO A 94 2.37 -14.48 10.96
N LEU A 95 3.39 -13.80 10.46
CA LEU A 95 4.33 -13.06 11.29
C LEU A 95 3.67 -11.77 11.80
N PRO A 96 3.85 -11.41 13.09
CA PRO A 96 3.28 -10.20 13.62
C PRO A 96 3.95 -8.98 12.98
N ILE A 97 3.15 -7.95 12.68
CA ILE A 97 3.66 -6.66 12.22
C ILE A 97 4.07 -5.83 13.43
N ALA A 98 5.31 -5.34 13.40
CA ALA A 98 5.81 -4.42 14.40
C ALA A 98 5.26 -3.00 14.17
N VAL A 99 4.94 -2.31 15.26
CA VAL A 99 4.49 -0.91 15.24
C VAL A 99 5.53 -0.04 14.53
N MET A 100 5.08 0.76 13.56
CA MET A 100 5.93 1.68 12.81
C MET A 100 5.50 3.13 13.07
N GLU A 101 6.48 4.02 13.08
CA GLU A 101 6.28 5.46 13.30
C GLU A 101 6.96 6.27 12.20
N SER A 102 6.36 7.40 11.85
CA SER A 102 6.97 8.40 10.98
C SER A 102 6.62 9.81 11.41
N ASP A 103 7.62 10.69 11.37
CA ASP A 103 7.46 12.13 11.54
C ASP A 103 7.40 12.75 10.14
N ILE A 104 6.20 12.84 9.58
CA ILE A 104 5.97 13.32 8.21
C ILE A 104 6.07 14.85 8.17
N GLU A 105 6.91 15.36 7.28
CA GLU A 105 7.13 16.81 7.12
C GLU A 105 5.92 17.48 6.48
N ASP A 106 5.52 16.97 5.31
CA ASP A 106 4.44 17.50 4.49
C ASP A 106 3.67 16.35 3.85
N VAL A 107 2.34 16.43 3.89
CA VAL A 107 1.45 15.59 3.09
C VAL A 107 0.71 16.46 2.10
N VAL A 108 0.84 16.14 0.81
CA VAL A 108 0.08 16.77 -0.26
C VAL A 108 -1.03 15.83 -0.67
N TYR A 109 -2.27 16.28 -0.58
CA TYR A 109 -3.46 15.57 -1.01
C TYR A 109 -3.92 16.06 -2.37
N VAL A 110 -4.29 15.13 -3.24
CA VAL A 110 -4.94 15.37 -4.52
C VAL A 110 -6.22 14.52 -4.55
N ASN A 111 -7.37 15.18 -4.57
CA ASN A 111 -8.66 14.53 -4.34
C ASN A 111 -9.62 14.75 -5.50
N TYR A 112 -10.30 13.69 -5.92
CA TYR A 112 -11.25 13.68 -7.03
C TYR A 112 -12.58 13.16 -6.53
N LEU A 113 -13.62 13.99 -6.60
CA LEU A 113 -14.99 13.56 -6.39
C LEU A 113 -15.51 12.96 -7.69
N LEU A 114 -15.99 11.71 -7.67
CA LEU A 114 -16.42 10.98 -8.86
C LEU A 114 -17.82 10.39 -8.65
N GLU A 115 -18.51 10.06 -9.73
CA GLU A 115 -19.67 9.17 -9.69
C GLU A 115 -19.23 7.83 -9.06
N ALA A 116 -19.98 7.36 -8.06
CA ALA A 116 -19.60 6.22 -7.24
C ALA A 116 -19.37 4.95 -8.06
N GLU A 117 -20.15 4.75 -9.14
CA GLU A 117 -20.07 3.60 -10.04
C GLU A 117 -18.70 3.47 -10.70
N LYS A 118 -17.95 4.57 -10.89
CA LYS A 118 -16.59 4.53 -11.41
C LYS A 118 -15.60 3.89 -10.43
N LEU A 119 -15.88 3.99 -9.12
CA LEU A 119 -15.02 3.51 -8.05
C LEU A 119 -15.43 2.14 -7.49
N GLU A 120 -16.65 1.68 -7.76
CA GLU A 120 -17.13 0.34 -7.34
C GLU A 120 -16.20 -0.81 -7.76
N PRO A 121 -15.64 -0.85 -8.99
CA PRO A 121 -14.71 -1.92 -9.37
C PRO A 121 -13.40 -1.97 -8.55
N PHE A 122 -13.13 -0.94 -7.75
CA PHE A 122 -11.97 -0.86 -6.88
C PHE A 122 -12.22 -1.36 -5.46
N VAL A 123 -13.48 -1.57 -5.08
CA VAL A 123 -13.85 -2.02 -3.73
C VAL A 123 -13.33 -3.44 -3.51
N PRO A 124 -12.57 -3.69 -2.43
CA PRO A 124 -12.05 -5.02 -2.15
C PRO A 124 -13.15 -5.92 -1.58
N TYR A 125 -12.92 -7.23 -1.67
CA TYR A 125 -13.81 -8.25 -1.11
C TYR A 125 -14.18 -7.97 0.36
N GLY A 126 -15.47 -8.11 0.68
CA GLY A 126 -15.99 -7.98 2.05
C GLY A 126 -16.19 -6.55 2.54
N LEU A 127 -15.91 -5.54 1.72
CA LEU A 127 -16.16 -4.12 2.00
C LEU A 127 -17.19 -3.54 1.02
N ALA A 128 -17.70 -2.36 1.36
CA ALA A 128 -18.55 -1.54 0.51
C ALA A 128 -17.88 -0.17 0.26
N LEU A 129 -18.14 0.43 -0.89
CA LEU A 129 -17.72 1.80 -1.18
C LEU A 129 -18.39 2.78 -0.20
N ASP A 130 -17.62 3.74 0.31
CA ASP A 130 -18.22 4.85 1.06
C ASP A 130 -18.82 5.88 0.10
N ARG A 131 -20.12 5.72 -0.14
CA ARG A 131 -20.91 6.57 -1.03
C ARG A 131 -21.36 7.84 -0.29
N ILE A 132 -21.17 8.99 -0.92
CA ILE A 132 -21.42 10.33 -0.38
C ILE A 132 -22.28 11.18 -1.32
N GLY A 133 -22.77 12.30 -0.78
CA GLY A 133 -23.65 13.23 -1.48
C GLY A 133 -25.08 12.72 -1.62
N PRO A 134 -25.96 13.49 -2.29
CA PRO A 134 -27.38 13.15 -2.40
C PRO A 134 -27.59 11.76 -3.01
N GLY A 135 -28.27 10.88 -2.27
CA GLY A 135 -28.55 9.50 -2.71
C GLY A 135 -27.33 8.59 -2.83
N GLY A 136 -26.16 8.96 -2.29
CA GLY A 136 -24.93 8.15 -2.41
C GLY A 136 -24.38 8.09 -3.82
N LYS A 137 -24.60 9.16 -4.59
CA LYS A 137 -24.23 9.27 -6.00
C LYS A 137 -22.72 9.37 -6.22
N TYR A 138 -21.99 9.94 -5.25
CA TYR A 138 -20.56 10.22 -5.42
C TYR A 138 -19.69 9.37 -4.49
N ALA A 139 -18.40 9.32 -4.79
CA ALA A 139 -17.37 8.77 -3.92
C ALA A 139 -16.05 9.51 -4.16
N LEU A 140 -15.16 9.49 -3.16
CA LEU A 140 -13.89 10.19 -3.22
C LEU A 140 -12.77 9.21 -3.57
N PHE A 141 -12.01 9.56 -4.61
CA PHE A 141 -10.71 8.98 -4.90
C PHE A 141 -9.63 10.01 -4.56
N SER A 142 -8.60 9.59 -3.83
CA SER A 142 -7.49 10.46 -3.48
C SER A 142 -6.18 9.77 -3.76
N PHE A 143 -5.18 10.53 -4.20
CA PHE A 143 -3.81 10.17 -3.90
C PHE A 143 -3.18 11.23 -3.04
N LEU A 144 -2.45 10.80 -2.03
CA LEU A 144 -1.61 11.67 -1.21
C LEU A 144 -0.15 11.28 -1.39
N THR A 145 0.74 12.23 -1.21
CA THR A 145 2.17 12.00 -1.26
C THR A 145 2.87 12.76 -0.16
N TYR A 146 3.92 12.17 0.38
CA TYR A 146 4.61 12.70 1.52
C TYR A 146 6.03 12.18 1.62
N ARG A 147 6.88 12.96 2.29
CA ARG A 147 8.19 12.52 2.73
C ARG A 147 8.08 12.04 4.17
N HIS A 148 8.41 10.77 4.37
CA HIS A 148 8.62 10.22 5.69
C HIS A 148 9.81 10.91 6.37
N GLY A 149 9.70 11.22 7.66
CA GLY A 149 10.84 11.51 8.53
C GLY A 149 11.01 10.41 9.57
N HIS A 150 12.26 10.00 9.81
CA HIS A 150 12.65 8.98 10.79
C HIS A 150 11.79 7.70 10.72
N PHE A 151 11.45 7.23 9.52
CA PHE A 151 10.51 6.12 9.38
C PHE A 151 11.13 4.80 9.81
N GLY A 152 10.49 4.13 10.77
CA GLY A 152 10.98 2.85 11.25
C GLY A 152 10.17 2.29 12.41
N PHE A 153 10.65 1.18 12.96
CA PHE A 153 9.96 0.50 14.06
C PHE A 153 10.01 1.31 15.36
N ARG A 154 8.88 1.36 16.07
CA ARG A 154 8.74 2.07 17.35
C ARG A 154 9.77 1.63 18.39
N PHE A 155 10.08 0.33 18.45
CA PHE A 155 11.04 -0.21 19.43
C PHE A 155 12.48 0.28 19.22
N LEU A 156 12.83 0.82 18.05
CA LEU A 156 14.14 1.44 17.81
C LEU A 156 14.26 2.82 18.46
N GLY A 157 13.14 3.44 18.86
CA GLY A 157 13.12 4.74 19.52
C GLY A 157 13.95 5.80 18.76
N PRO A 158 14.86 6.53 19.42
CA PRO A 158 15.69 7.55 18.78
C PRO A 158 16.58 7.04 17.64
N LEU A 159 16.90 5.74 17.57
CA LEU A 159 17.73 5.18 16.50
C LEU A 159 17.04 5.24 15.13
N ARG A 160 15.71 5.43 15.10
CA ARG A 160 14.95 5.71 13.86
C ARG A 160 15.51 6.90 13.08
N LYS A 161 16.21 7.83 13.74
CA LYS A 161 16.83 8.99 13.07
C LYS A 161 17.93 8.64 12.07
N LEU A 162 18.44 7.41 12.11
CA LEU A 162 19.41 6.90 11.14
C LEU A 162 18.74 6.25 9.91
N MET A 163 17.43 6.05 9.95
CA MET A 163 16.67 5.45 8.86
C MET A 163 16.45 6.50 7.75
N PRO A 164 16.37 6.06 6.48
CA PRO A 164 16.09 6.97 5.38
C PRO A 164 14.73 7.64 5.52
N SER A 165 14.57 8.76 4.80
CA SER A 165 13.35 9.57 4.73
C SER A 165 12.68 9.42 3.36
N PRO A 166 12.04 8.26 3.09
CA PRO A 166 11.50 7.96 1.77
C PRO A 166 10.33 8.84 1.37
N ILE A 167 10.17 9.07 0.07
CA ILE A 167 8.94 9.60 -0.51
C ILE A 167 7.98 8.44 -0.76
N GLN A 168 6.77 8.53 -0.23
CA GLN A 168 5.69 7.57 -0.46
C GLN A 168 4.45 8.28 -1.00
N THR A 169 3.74 7.61 -1.90
CA THR A 169 2.37 7.99 -2.31
C THR A 169 1.39 6.88 -2.02
N ASN A 170 0.21 7.26 -1.55
CA ASN A 170 -0.90 6.35 -1.29
C ASN A 170 -2.12 6.74 -2.10
N TRP A 171 -2.63 5.81 -2.92
CA TRP A 171 -3.77 6.01 -3.82
C TRP A 171 -4.94 5.18 -3.33
N ARG A 172 -6.09 5.79 -3.11
CA ARG A 172 -7.11 5.20 -2.26
C ARG A 172 -8.53 5.65 -2.55
N ILE A 173 -9.45 4.85 -2.04
CA ILE A 173 -10.88 5.15 -1.91
C ILE A 173 -11.31 4.98 -0.46
N HIS A 174 -12.43 5.62 -0.10
CA HIS A 174 -13.06 5.42 1.20
C HIS A 174 -14.00 4.21 1.13
N VAL A 175 -13.95 3.36 2.16
CA VAL A 175 -14.70 2.11 2.24
C VAL A 175 -15.30 1.94 3.62
N LYS A 176 -16.35 1.11 3.71
CA LYS A 176 -16.98 0.70 4.97
C LYS A 176 -17.08 -0.81 5.03
N ASP A 177 -16.91 -1.36 6.21
CA ASP A 177 -17.35 -2.72 6.49
C ASP A 177 -18.88 -2.70 6.69
N PRO A 178 -19.68 -3.29 5.78
CA PRO A 178 -21.13 -3.27 5.89
C PRO A 178 -21.66 -4.06 7.10
N ARG A 179 -20.84 -4.94 7.70
CA ARG A 179 -21.24 -5.76 8.85
C ARG A 179 -21.18 -4.97 10.16
N THR A 180 -20.17 -4.11 10.30
CA THR A 180 -19.90 -3.38 11.55
C THR A 180 -20.14 -1.89 11.44
N GLY A 181 -20.28 -1.35 10.22
CA GLY A 181 -20.30 0.09 9.95
C GLY A 181 -18.93 0.76 10.06
N THR A 182 -17.86 -0.01 10.27
CA THR A 182 -16.50 0.51 10.42
C THR A 182 -16.02 1.15 9.12
N ALA A 183 -15.78 2.46 9.12
CA ALA A 183 -15.27 3.20 7.96
C ALA A 183 -13.74 3.26 7.93
N GLY A 184 -13.14 3.24 6.75
CA GLY A 184 -11.70 3.31 6.55
C GLY A 184 -11.34 3.68 5.12
N ILE A 185 -10.07 3.52 4.77
CA ILE A 185 -9.59 3.65 3.40
C ILE A 185 -9.15 2.30 2.85
N TYR A 186 -9.26 2.12 1.54
CA TYR A 186 -8.61 1.01 0.84
C TYR A 186 -7.54 1.57 -0.09
N PHE A 187 -6.32 1.03 -0.01
CA PHE A 187 -5.25 1.38 -0.92
C PHE A 187 -5.43 0.64 -2.26
N VAL A 188 -5.82 1.40 -3.28
CA VAL A 188 -5.87 0.96 -4.68
C VAL A 188 -4.44 0.66 -5.15
N THR A 189 -3.49 1.54 -4.86
CA THR A 189 -2.07 1.33 -5.16
C THR A 189 -1.22 2.23 -4.25
N ASN A 190 0.03 1.86 -3.98
CA ASN A 190 0.99 2.69 -3.25
C ASN A 190 2.35 2.64 -3.95
N ALA A 191 3.19 3.65 -3.79
CA ALA A 191 4.57 3.56 -4.25
C ALA A 191 5.53 4.34 -3.37
N ILE A 192 6.78 3.87 -3.33
CA ILE A 192 7.86 4.42 -2.51
C ILE A 192 9.16 4.43 -3.31
N ASP A 193 10.10 5.28 -2.94
CA ASP A 193 11.37 5.48 -3.64
C ASP A 193 12.51 4.50 -3.26
N TYR A 194 12.24 3.56 -2.36
CA TYR A 194 13.19 2.50 -1.98
C TYR A 194 12.60 1.10 -2.19
N ALA A 195 13.35 0.25 -2.89
CA ALA A 195 12.90 -1.10 -3.21
C ALA A 195 12.74 -2.01 -1.98
N MET A 196 13.61 -1.89 -0.99
CA MET A 196 13.56 -2.76 0.20
C MET A 196 12.33 -2.49 1.09
N PRO A 197 12.01 -1.24 1.47
CA PRO A 197 10.73 -0.92 2.10
C PRO A 197 9.52 -1.37 1.28
N ALA A 198 9.55 -1.23 -0.04
CA ALA A 198 8.46 -1.70 -0.89
C ALA A 198 8.27 -3.22 -0.82
N LEU A 199 9.37 -3.97 -0.93
CA LEU A 199 9.35 -5.41 -0.82
C LEU A 199 8.87 -5.86 0.57
N ALA A 200 9.36 -5.22 1.63
CA ALA A 200 8.93 -5.51 2.99
C ALA A 200 7.42 -5.28 3.16
N ALA A 201 6.89 -4.12 2.74
CA ALA A 201 5.47 -3.84 2.80
C ALA A 201 4.64 -4.89 2.03
N ARG A 202 5.10 -5.29 0.83
CA ARG A 202 4.40 -6.31 0.03
C ARG A 202 4.44 -7.71 0.62
N LEU A 203 5.44 -8.05 1.42
CA LEU A 203 5.63 -9.39 1.95
C LEU A 203 5.01 -9.55 3.34
N PHE A 204 5.04 -8.49 4.14
CA PHE A 204 4.68 -8.53 5.56
C PHE A 204 3.39 -7.78 5.87
N THR A 205 2.84 -6.96 4.96
CA THR A 205 1.70 -6.10 5.29
C THR A 205 0.53 -6.33 4.33
N GLU A 206 -0.55 -6.85 4.88
CA GLU A 206 -1.71 -7.26 4.09
C GLU A 206 -2.60 -6.08 3.74
N GLY A 207 -2.75 -5.77 2.45
CA GLY A 207 -3.46 -4.56 2.00
C GLY A 207 -2.56 -3.38 1.62
N MET A 208 -1.22 -3.58 1.60
CA MET A 208 -0.26 -2.58 1.11
C MET A 208 0.32 -2.96 -0.26
N PRO A 209 -0.32 -2.54 -1.38
CA PRO A 209 0.21 -2.74 -2.73
C PRO A 209 1.38 -1.81 -3.08
N MET A 210 2.51 -1.98 -2.42
CA MET A 210 3.65 -1.06 -2.55
C MET A 210 4.49 -1.33 -3.80
N HIS A 211 4.60 -0.34 -4.69
CA HIS A 211 5.48 -0.34 -5.86
C HIS A 211 6.71 0.54 -5.62
N VAL A 212 7.63 0.57 -6.59
CA VAL A 212 8.89 1.31 -6.49
C VAL A 212 9.02 2.32 -7.63
N PHE A 213 9.37 3.56 -7.29
CA PHE A 213 9.71 4.59 -8.27
C PHE A 213 11.11 4.40 -8.85
N ALA A 214 11.28 4.75 -10.13
CA ALA A 214 12.61 4.95 -10.70
C ALA A 214 13.22 6.28 -10.23
N ARG A 215 12.38 7.32 -10.15
CA ARG A 215 12.70 8.63 -9.60
C ARG A 215 11.46 9.21 -8.94
N SER A 216 11.65 9.83 -7.79
CA SER A 216 10.62 10.61 -7.12
C SER A 216 11.22 11.92 -6.62
N SER A 217 10.42 12.98 -6.64
CA SER A 217 10.81 14.25 -6.05
C SER A 217 9.59 14.99 -5.52
N ILE A 218 9.79 15.64 -4.38
CA ILE A 218 8.88 16.60 -3.77
C ILE A 218 9.76 17.79 -3.41
N VAL A 219 9.55 18.92 -4.07
CA VAL A 219 10.29 20.15 -3.83
C VAL A 219 9.30 21.24 -3.47
N ARG A 220 9.48 21.85 -2.30
CA ARG A 220 8.73 23.03 -1.87
C ARG A 220 9.65 24.24 -1.91
N ASP A 221 9.24 25.26 -2.64
CA ASP A 221 9.91 26.56 -2.64
C ASP A 221 9.68 27.25 -1.28
N PRO A 222 10.73 27.62 -0.55
CA PRO A 222 10.60 28.21 0.79
C PRO A 222 10.03 29.63 0.76
N THR A 223 10.09 30.32 -0.38
CA THR A 223 9.65 31.72 -0.55
C THR A 223 8.21 31.78 -1.04
N THR A 224 7.89 31.02 -2.08
CA THR A 224 6.56 31.06 -2.71
C THR A 224 5.60 30.00 -2.16
N GLY A 225 6.11 29.01 -1.43
CA GLY A 225 5.34 27.85 -0.98
C GLY A 225 4.95 26.90 -2.11
N ARG A 226 5.36 27.17 -3.36
CA ARG A 226 5.07 26.32 -4.51
C ARG A 226 5.63 24.92 -4.30
N ILE A 227 4.83 23.91 -4.60
CA ILE A 227 5.18 22.50 -4.49
C ILE A 227 5.23 21.89 -5.88
N VAL A 228 6.36 21.27 -6.22
CA VAL A 228 6.55 20.50 -7.44
C VAL A 228 6.71 19.04 -7.07
N LEU A 229 5.89 18.19 -7.70
CA LEU A 229 5.93 16.73 -7.58
C LEU A 229 6.34 16.15 -8.95
N ASP A 230 7.25 15.19 -8.96
CA ASP A 230 7.58 14.39 -10.15
C ASP A 230 7.86 12.94 -9.72
N PHE A 231 6.97 12.04 -10.11
CA PHE A 231 7.04 10.60 -9.86
C PHE A 231 7.13 9.85 -11.18
N ASP A 232 8.26 9.19 -11.38
CA ASP A 232 8.60 8.44 -12.57
C ASP A 232 8.70 6.95 -12.22
N PRO A 233 7.84 6.09 -12.79
CA PRO A 233 7.86 4.66 -12.52
C PRO A 233 8.95 3.92 -13.30
N GLY A 234 9.61 4.57 -14.26
CA GLY A 234 10.52 3.90 -15.20
C GLY A 234 9.81 2.79 -15.96
N ALA A 235 10.41 1.59 -15.96
CA ALA A 235 9.81 0.38 -16.54
C ALA A 235 8.94 -0.41 -15.54
N GLY A 236 8.78 0.10 -14.31
CA GLY A 236 8.07 -0.55 -13.22
C GLY A 236 6.55 -0.35 -13.28
N THR A 237 5.90 -0.77 -12.19
CA THR A 237 4.44 -0.72 -12.03
C THR A 237 3.93 0.39 -11.11
N ALA A 238 4.81 1.27 -10.63
CA ALA A 238 4.39 2.40 -9.79
C ALA A 238 3.47 3.37 -10.58
N PRO A 239 2.52 4.06 -9.93
CA PRO A 239 1.75 5.11 -10.58
C PRO A 239 2.63 6.33 -10.87
N ASP A 240 2.59 6.89 -12.09
CA ASP A 240 3.22 8.18 -12.38
C ASP A 240 2.38 9.35 -11.86
N ALA A 241 3.00 10.46 -11.50
CA ALA A 241 2.31 11.74 -11.29
C ALA A 241 3.27 12.92 -11.37
N LYS A 242 2.80 14.03 -11.91
CA LYS A 242 3.46 15.33 -11.89
C LYS A 242 2.49 16.37 -11.41
N ALA A 243 2.96 17.30 -10.58
CA ALA A 243 2.13 18.41 -10.15
C ALA A 243 2.95 19.66 -9.95
N SER A 244 2.32 20.81 -10.19
CA SER A 244 2.82 22.12 -9.82
C SER A 244 1.72 22.85 -9.10
N LEU A 245 1.82 22.88 -7.77
CA LEU A 245 0.79 23.40 -6.89
C LEU A 245 1.29 24.64 -6.17
N VAL A 246 0.42 25.63 -5.97
CA VAL A 246 0.71 26.86 -5.22
C VAL A 246 -0.33 27.03 -4.11
N PRO A 247 0.07 27.53 -2.93
CA PRO A 247 -0.87 27.96 -1.90
C PRO A 247 -1.91 28.92 -2.46
N CYS A 248 -3.16 28.74 -2.06
CA CYS A 248 -4.25 29.64 -2.41
C CYS A 248 -5.22 29.81 -1.24
N GLU A 249 -6.16 30.72 -1.39
CA GLU A 249 -7.31 30.79 -0.49
C GLU A 249 -8.16 29.53 -0.61
N ALA A 250 -8.89 29.21 0.46
CA ALA A 250 -9.82 28.08 0.45
C ALA A 250 -10.87 28.32 -0.65
N PRO A 251 -11.03 27.38 -1.60
CA PRO A 251 -11.99 27.56 -2.67
C PRO A 251 -13.42 27.50 -2.12
N GLU A 252 -14.29 28.38 -2.63
CA GLU A 252 -15.73 28.14 -2.52
C GLU A 252 -16.08 26.89 -3.32
N LEU A 253 -16.66 25.89 -2.65
CA LEU A 253 -17.08 24.67 -3.34
C LEU A 253 -18.24 25.00 -4.28
N ALA A 254 -18.26 24.36 -5.44
CA ALA A 254 -19.31 24.54 -6.44
C ALA A 254 -19.79 23.19 -7.01
N GLY A 255 -21.02 23.17 -7.52
CA GLY A 255 -21.63 21.99 -8.13
C GLY A 255 -21.63 20.79 -7.19
N ARG A 256 -21.22 19.62 -7.69
CA ARG A 256 -21.21 18.37 -6.92
C ARG A 256 -20.38 18.43 -5.62
N TRP A 257 -19.34 19.26 -5.56
CA TRP A 257 -18.54 19.41 -4.33
C TRP A 257 -19.36 20.10 -3.23
N GLN A 258 -20.05 21.19 -3.58
CA GLN A 258 -20.95 21.91 -2.67
C GLN A 258 -22.13 21.03 -2.24
N GLU A 259 -22.75 20.32 -3.19
CA GLU A 259 -23.86 19.38 -2.90
C GLU A 259 -23.45 18.25 -1.95
N THR A 260 -22.20 17.82 -2.01
CA THR A 260 -21.70 16.67 -1.24
C THR A 260 -21.22 17.06 0.15
N PHE A 261 -20.49 18.17 0.26
CA PHE A 261 -19.77 18.54 1.48
C PHE A 261 -20.31 19.79 2.17
N GLY A 262 -21.13 20.59 1.49
CA GLY A 262 -21.67 21.85 2.02
C GLY A 262 -20.65 22.99 2.05
N ASP A 263 -19.40 22.76 2.46
CA ASP A 263 -18.33 23.75 2.38
C ASP A 263 -16.95 23.06 2.37
N TYR A 264 -15.90 23.88 2.25
CA TYR A 264 -14.52 23.39 2.23
C TYR A 264 -14.16 22.65 3.54
N ARG A 265 -14.70 23.07 4.69
CA ARG A 265 -14.44 22.42 5.97
C ARG A 265 -15.06 21.03 6.03
N GLY A 266 -16.30 20.86 5.59
CA GLY A 266 -16.96 19.56 5.49
C GLY A 266 -16.22 18.61 4.56
N PHE A 267 -15.62 19.13 3.49
CA PHE A 267 -14.73 18.34 2.61
C PHE A 267 -13.49 17.84 3.36
N LEU A 268 -12.83 18.70 4.14
CA LEU A 268 -11.66 18.33 4.93
C LEU A 268 -12.01 17.34 6.05
N GLU A 269 -13.12 17.56 6.76
CA GLU A 269 -13.62 16.69 7.83
C GLU A 269 -13.94 15.27 7.33
N TYR A 270 -14.37 15.13 6.06
CA TYR A 270 -14.54 13.82 5.44
C TYR A 270 -13.21 13.19 4.99
N THR A 271 -12.34 13.99 4.35
CA THR A 271 -11.17 13.48 3.61
C THR A 271 -9.99 13.14 4.51
N ILE A 272 -9.79 13.91 5.58
CA ILE A 272 -8.58 13.84 6.40
C ILE A 272 -8.60 12.69 7.42
N PRO A 273 -9.69 12.45 8.18
CA PRO A 273 -9.70 11.38 9.18
C PRO A 273 -9.43 9.99 8.56
N GLN A 274 -8.30 9.39 8.93
CA GLN A 274 -7.83 8.11 8.38
C GLN A 274 -7.30 7.24 9.51
N ASN A 275 -8.22 6.74 10.32
CA ASN A 275 -7.82 5.94 11.47
C ASN A 275 -7.56 4.48 11.09
N ARG A 276 -7.84 4.09 9.84
CA ARG A 276 -7.60 2.72 9.39
C ARG A 276 -7.51 2.55 7.88
N ALA A 277 -6.64 1.65 7.46
CA ALA A 277 -6.68 1.06 6.12
C ALA A 277 -7.32 -0.34 6.19
N MET A 278 -8.09 -0.72 5.18
CA MET A 278 -8.88 -1.94 5.17
C MET A 278 -8.72 -2.64 3.81
N SER A 279 -8.60 -3.96 3.83
CA SER A 279 -8.46 -4.79 2.62
C SER A 279 -9.22 -6.11 2.78
N GLY A 280 -9.58 -6.73 1.66
CA GLY A 280 -10.24 -8.03 1.62
C GLY A 280 -9.25 -9.18 1.36
N GLN A 281 -9.48 -10.32 2.00
CA GLN A 281 -8.76 -11.57 1.76
C GLN A 281 -9.75 -12.71 1.48
N PRO A 282 -10.20 -12.85 0.22
CA PRO A 282 -11.19 -13.87 -0.17
C PRO A 282 -10.77 -15.29 0.22
N TRP A 283 -9.48 -15.62 0.09
CA TRP A 283 -8.96 -16.97 0.36
C TRP A 283 -9.05 -17.36 1.84
N HIS A 284 -9.07 -16.39 2.75
CA HIS A 284 -9.28 -16.60 4.18
C HIS A 284 -10.69 -16.22 4.65
N GLU A 285 -11.56 -15.78 3.73
CA GLU A 285 -12.90 -15.26 4.02
C GLU A 285 -12.90 -14.17 5.11
N ARG A 286 -11.93 -13.26 5.08
CA ARG A 286 -11.77 -12.20 6.09
C ARG A 286 -11.43 -10.84 5.50
N VAL A 287 -11.60 -9.80 6.29
CA VAL A 287 -11.09 -8.45 6.06
C VAL A 287 -9.90 -8.22 6.97
N THR A 288 -8.87 -7.58 6.44
CA THR A 288 -7.72 -7.09 7.20
C THR A 288 -7.91 -5.61 7.47
N ARG A 289 -7.64 -5.17 8.70
CA ARG A 289 -7.62 -3.77 9.11
C ARG A 289 -6.26 -3.39 9.66
N HIS A 290 -5.73 -2.28 9.19
CA HIS A 290 -4.56 -1.62 9.74
C HIS A 290 -5.02 -0.43 10.56
N GLU A 291 -4.75 -0.45 11.85
CA GLU A 291 -5.03 0.69 12.71
C GLU A 291 -3.93 1.75 12.52
N ILE A 292 -4.37 2.96 12.24
CA ILE A 292 -3.54 4.12 11.93
C ILE A 292 -3.89 5.23 12.92
N GLU A 293 -2.88 5.84 13.52
CA GLU A 293 -3.04 7.08 14.27
C GLU A 293 -2.41 8.20 13.44
N LEU A 294 -3.24 9.15 13.02
CA LEU A 294 -2.83 10.32 12.26
C LEU A 294 -3.63 11.54 12.76
N PRO A 295 -3.27 12.11 13.91
CA PRO A 295 -3.93 13.31 14.41
C PRO A 295 -3.62 14.47 13.47
N VAL A 296 -4.67 15.01 12.85
CA VAL A 296 -4.56 16.18 11.97
C VAL A 296 -5.38 17.31 12.54
N ASP A 297 -4.74 18.45 12.70
CA ASP A 297 -5.38 19.72 12.99
C ASP A 297 -5.84 20.35 11.67
N LEU A 298 -7.15 20.45 11.48
CA LEU A 298 -7.75 20.98 10.24
C LEU A 298 -7.38 22.45 10.00
N ASP A 299 -7.03 23.18 11.05
CA ASP A 299 -6.66 24.59 10.94
C ASP A 299 -5.23 24.76 10.39
N LYS A 300 -4.46 23.67 10.28
CA LYS A 300 -3.13 23.63 9.63
C LYS A 300 -3.17 23.20 8.16
N VAL A 301 -4.37 23.04 7.60
CA VAL A 301 -4.55 22.68 6.21
C VAL A 301 -4.36 23.92 5.32
N GLU A 302 -3.45 23.83 4.37
CA GLU A 302 -3.18 24.87 3.38
C GLU A 302 -3.80 24.46 2.03
N PRO A 303 -4.84 25.15 1.54
CA PRO A 303 -5.40 24.89 0.22
C PRO A 303 -4.37 25.11 -0.89
N LEU A 304 -4.43 24.27 -1.91
CA LEU A 304 -3.52 24.32 -3.04
C LEU A 304 -4.30 24.37 -4.36
N SER A 305 -3.80 25.14 -5.31
CA SER A 305 -4.29 25.16 -6.70
C SER A 305 -3.15 24.94 -7.68
N GLY A 306 -3.47 24.44 -8.86
CA GLY A 306 -2.49 24.23 -9.91
C GLY A 306 -2.80 23.00 -10.75
N GLU A 307 -1.80 22.57 -11.50
CA GLU A 307 -1.94 21.48 -12.46
C GLU A 307 -1.46 20.16 -11.87
N VAL A 308 -2.19 19.09 -12.16
CA VAL A 308 -1.84 17.71 -11.81
C VAL A 308 -2.01 16.85 -13.06
N GLU A 309 -0.93 16.17 -13.44
CA GLU A 309 -0.89 15.26 -14.57
C GLU A 309 -0.51 13.86 -14.09
N SER A 310 -1.25 12.85 -14.50
CA SER A 310 -0.93 11.46 -14.21
C SER A 310 -1.64 10.55 -15.20
N ARG A 311 -0.92 9.65 -15.87
CA ARG A 311 -1.55 8.63 -16.73
C ARG A 311 -2.28 7.60 -15.86
N ALA A 312 -1.67 7.19 -14.75
CA ALA A 312 -2.29 6.28 -13.79
C ALA A 312 -3.56 6.87 -13.17
N GLY A 313 -3.53 8.16 -12.82
CA GLY A 313 -4.68 8.93 -12.34
C GLY A 313 -5.76 9.06 -13.39
N ALA A 314 -5.40 9.49 -14.61
CA ALA A 314 -6.35 9.64 -15.71
C ALA A 314 -7.08 8.33 -16.06
N ALA A 315 -6.44 7.17 -15.88
CA ALA A 315 -7.07 5.86 -16.08
C ALA A 315 -8.20 5.57 -15.07
N ILE A 316 -8.21 6.24 -13.92
CA ILE A 316 -9.23 6.09 -12.86
C ILE A 316 -10.23 7.25 -12.93
N VAL A 317 -9.74 8.48 -12.97
CA VAL A 317 -10.55 9.69 -12.77
C VAL A 317 -10.98 10.33 -14.10
N GLY A 318 -10.38 9.94 -15.23
CA GLY A 318 -10.60 10.59 -16.52
C GLY A 318 -10.05 12.02 -16.54
N SER A 319 -10.86 12.97 -17.01
CA SER A 319 -10.51 14.40 -17.13
C SER A 319 -10.97 15.25 -15.94
N GLU A 320 -11.26 14.62 -14.80
CA GLU A 320 -11.80 15.30 -13.63
C GLU A 320 -10.74 16.17 -12.95
N ARG A 321 -11.15 17.35 -12.45
CA ARG A 321 -10.24 18.28 -11.77
C ARG A 321 -10.12 17.95 -10.29
N PRO A 322 -8.91 17.96 -9.71
CA PRO A 322 -8.74 17.68 -8.30
C PRO A 322 -8.97 18.91 -7.42
N ALA A 323 -9.36 18.66 -6.17
CA ALA A 323 -9.18 19.57 -5.05
C ALA A 323 -7.90 19.17 -4.29
N CYS A 324 -6.98 20.11 -4.15
CA CYS A 324 -5.66 19.85 -3.57
C CYS A 324 -5.45 20.63 -2.28
N PHE A 325 -4.72 20.04 -1.33
CA PHE A 325 -4.31 20.73 -0.12
C PHE A 325 -3.04 20.11 0.48
N ARG A 326 -2.34 20.86 1.32
CA ARG A 326 -1.20 20.40 2.12
C ARG A 326 -1.60 20.31 3.58
N VAL A 327 -1.04 19.33 4.27
CA VAL A 327 -1.03 19.26 5.74
C VAL A 327 0.42 19.20 6.20
N ALA A 328 0.79 20.12 7.09
CA ALA A 328 2.16 20.23 7.61
C ALA A 328 2.32 19.45 8.92
N GLY A 329 3.47 18.80 9.09
CA GLY A 329 3.95 18.28 10.37
C GLY A 329 3.03 17.26 11.03
N LEU A 330 3.00 16.04 10.47
CA LEU A 330 2.15 14.97 10.96
C LEU A 330 2.96 13.85 11.61
N HIS A 331 2.47 13.36 12.75
CA HIS A 331 2.99 12.15 13.37
C HIS A 331 2.09 10.99 12.99
N PHE A 332 2.66 10.03 12.25
CA PHE A 332 1.96 8.83 11.78
C PHE A 332 2.40 7.62 12.62
N VAL A 333 1.43 6.84 13.09
CA VAL A 333 1.67 5.55 13.73
C VAL A 333 0.85 4.47 13.04
N PHE A 334 1.51 3.41 12.60
CA PHE A 334 0.87 2.14 12.27
C PHE A 334 0.89 1.27 13.53
N SER A 335 -0.27 1.05 14.15
CA SER A 335 -0.32 0.44 15.49
C SER A 335 -0.58 -1.07 15.47
N ALA A 336 -1.44 -1.57 14.58
CA ALA A 336 -1.74 -2.99 14.52
C ALA A 336 -2.32 -3.43 13.16
N GLU A 337 -2.15 -4.71 12.86
CA GLU A 337 -2.93 -5.42 11.84
C GLU A 337 -3.91 -6.38 12.53
N LEU A 338 -5.19 -6.23 12.22
CA LEU A 338 -6.30 -6.99 12.77
C LEU A 338 -7.08 -7.68 11.66
N HIS A 339 -7.79 -8.75 12.01
CA HIS A 339 -8.51 -9.59 11.06
C HIS A 339 -9.94 -9.84 11.51
N ASP A 340 -10.91 -9.53 10.64
CA ASP A 340 -12.34 -9.67 10.92
C ASP A 340 -13.00 -10.65 9.93
N PRO A 341 -13.70 -11.69 10.39
CA PRO A 341 -14.30 -12.70 9.51
C PRO A 341 -15.49 -12.14 8.73
N VAL A 342 -15.58 -12.44 7.43
CA VAL A 342 -16.69 -12.01 6.55
C VAL A 342 -17.99 -12.80 6.80
N ARG A 343 -17.91 -13.92 7.53
CA ARG A 343 -19.05 -14.77 7.90
C ARG A 343 -19.19 -14.91 9.41
#